data_AF-A0A2W5QUD1-F1
#
_entry.id   AF-A0A2W5QUD1-F1
#
_cell.length_a   1.000
_cell.length_b   1.000
_cell.length_c   1.000
_cell.angle_alpha   90.00
_cell.angle_beta   90.00
_cell.angle_gamma   90.00
#
_symmetry.space_group_name_H-M   'P 1'
#
loop_
_entity.id
_entity.type
_entity.pdbx_description
1 polymer ?
#
loop_
_entity_poly.entity_id
_entity_poly.type
_entity_poly.pdbx_seq_one_letter_code
_entity_poly.pdbx_strand_id
1 'polypeptide(L)' 'TQGDNTEKKPSFSDIVARAKWDAWSVHKGVSADDAKQKYIDLIESLRTA' A
#
# COMPACT_ATOMS: atom_id res chain seq x y z
N THR A 1 -0.42 5.60 9.47
CA THR A 1 -0.84 7.02 9.51
C THR A 1 0.04 7.96 8.69
N GLN A 2 1.04 7.49 7.93
CA GLN A 2 1.94 8.41 7.18
C GLN A 2 1.53 8.71 5.72
N GLY A 3 0.51 8.06 5.17
CA GLY A 3 0.03 8.36 3.81
C GLY A 3 1.04 7.96 2.73
N ASP A 4 1.32 8.88 1.82
CA ASP A 4 2.20 8.68 0.66
C ASP A 4 3.65 8.42 1.06
N ASN A 5 4.28 7.47 0.38
CA ASN A 5 5.71 7.23 0.54
C ASN A 5 6.53 8.40 -0.02
N THR A 6 7.29 9.09 0.84
CA THR A 6 8.22 10.17 0.49
C THR A 6 9.68 9.73 0.44
N GLU A 7 9.98 8.46 0.74
CA GLU A 7 11.34 7.94 0.74
C GLU A 7 11.86 7.71 -0.68
N LYS A 8 13.18 7.80 -0.84
CA LYS A 8 13.83 7.57 -2.14
C LYS A 8 13.72 6.09 -2.54
N LYS A 9 13.50 5.88 -3.83
CA LYS A 9 13.41 4.54 -4.44
C LYS A 9 14.70 3.73 -4.22
N PRO A 10 14.62 2.52 -3.62
CA PRO A 10 15.79 1.67 -3.36
C PRO A 10 16.51 1.20 -4.64
N SER A 11 17.80 0.89 -4.48
CA SER A 11 18.64 0.32 -5.55
C SER A 11 18.05 -1.01 -6.05
N PHE A 12 18.23 -1.30 -7.34
CA PHE A 12 17.77 -2.55 -7.96
C PHE A 12 18.46 -3.80 -7.41
N SER A 13 19.59 -3.65 -6.73
CA SER A 13 20.30 -4.73 -6.04
C SER A 13 19.60 -5.17 -4.74
N ASP A 14 18.76 -4.32 -4.14
CA ASP A 14 17.98 -4.64 -2.94
C ASP A 14 16.53 -4.94 -3.33
N ILE A 15 16.32 -6.18 -3.80
CA ILE A 15 15.03 -6.64 -4.32
C ILE A 15 13.93 -6.56 -3.26
N VAL A 16 14.27 -6.82 -1.99
CA VAL A 16 13.28 -6.81 -0.89
C VAL A 16 12.87 -5.38 -0.55
N ALA A 17 13.82 -4.48 -0.35
CA ALA A 17 13.51 -3.07 -0.10
C ALA A 17 12.74 -2.47 -1.29
N ARG A 18 13.14 -2.81 -2.51
CA ARG A 18 12.50 -2.34 -3.73
C ARG A 18 11.06 -2.83 -3.85
N ALA A 19 10.80 -4.12 -3.60
CA ALA A 19 9.44 -4.66 -3.64
C ALA A 19 8.53 -4.00 -2.60
N LYS A 20 9.02 -3.77 -1.38
CA LYS A 20 8.28 -3.05 -0.34
C LYS A 20 7.99 -1.60 -0.75
N TRP A 21 8.99 -0.91 -1.30
CA TRP A 21 8.84 0.47 -1.75
C TRP A 21 7.86 0.59 -2.92
N ASP A 22 7.94 -0.32 -3.90
CA ASP A 22 7.04 -0.35 -5.04
C ASP A 22 5.60 -0.68 -4.58
N ALA A 23 5.41 -1.66 -3.68
CA ALA A 23 4.10 -1.98 -3.12
C ALA A 23 3.47 -0.80 -2.37
N TRP A 24 4.25 -0.07 -1.56
CA TRP A 24 3.76 1.14 -0.90
C TRP A 24 3.47 2.25 -1.93
N SER A 25 4.33 2.42 -2.93
CA SER A 25 4.15 3.46 -3.96
C SER A 25 2.95 3.22 -4.88
N VAL A 26 2.52 1.98 -5.09
CA VAL A 26 1.27 1.65 -5.81
C VAL A 26 0.03 2.21 -5.09
N HIS A 27 0.11 2.39 -3.77
CA HIS A 27 -0.95 2.99 -2.96
C HIS A 27 -0.77 4.48 -2.70
N LYS A 28 0.16 5.13 -3.41
CA LYS A 28 0.35 6.58 -3.36
C LYS A 28 -0.87 7.30 -3.94
N GLY A 29 -1.33 8.37 -3.30
CA GLY A 29 -2.50 9.14 -3.69
C GLY A 29 -3.83 8.53 -3.25
N VAL A 30 -3.83 7.41 -2.53
CA VAL A 30 -5.05 6.86 -1.92
C VAL A 30 -5.41 7.73 -0.73
N SER A 31 -6.59 8.34 -0.78
CA SER A 31 -7.11 9.13 0.33
C SER A 31 -7.31 8.23 1.56
N ALA A 32 -7.24 8.80 2.76
CA ALA A 32 -7.47 8.04 3.98
C ALA A 32 -8.85 7.35 3.99
N ASP A 33 -9.83 7.90 3.29
CA ASP A 33 -11.18 7.36 3.21
C ASP A 33 -11.28 6.22 2.19
N ASP A 34 -10.63 6.32 1.04
CA ASP A 34 -10.54 5.21 0.08
C ASP A 34 -9.78 4.00 0.67
N ALA A 35 -8.75 4.26 1.49
CA ALA A 35 -8.01 3.20 2.17
C ALA A 35 -8.88 2.46 3.20
N LYS A 36 -9.74 3.18 3.95
CA LYS A 36 -10.69 2.59 4.89
C LYS A 36 -11.74 1.77 4.13
N GLN A 37 -12.28 2.30 3.04
CA GLN A 37 -13.30 1.61 2.25
C GLN A 37 -12.77 0.29 1.70
N LYS A 38 -11.56 0.28 1.11
CA LYS A 38 -10.92 -0.95 0.63
C LYS A 38 -10.69 -1.99 1.74
N TYR A 39 -10.40 -1.55 2.96
CA TYR A 39 -10.27 -2.45 4.11
C TYR A 39 -11.62 -3.05 4.51
N ILE A 40 -12.69 -2.24 4.50
CA ILE A 40 -14.06 -2.72 4.74
C ILE A 40 -14.44 -3.76 3.69
N ASP A 41 -14.26 -3.45 2.41
CA ASP A 41 -14.58 -4.34 1.29
C ASP A 41 -13.80 -5.68 1.39
N LEU A 42 -12.52 -5.62 1.79
CA LEU A 42 -11.70 -6.81 2.02
C LEU A 42 -12.27 -7.67 3.16
N ILE A 43 -12.61 -7.08 4.30
CA ILE A 43 -13.19 -7.81 5.43
C ILE A 43 -14.55 -8.40 5.07
N GLU A 44 -15.38 -7.68 4.32
CA GLU A 44 -16.66 -8.21 3.84
C GLU A 44 -16.48 -9.41 2.90
N SER A 45 -15.50 -9.34 1.99
CA SER A 45 -15.18 -10.47 1.10
C SER A 45 -14.70 -11.72 1.85
N LEU A 46 -13.90 -11.54 2.91
CA LEU A 46 -13.39 -12.64 3.73
C LEU A 46 -14.45 -13.24 4.65
N ARG A 47 -15.43 -12.44 5.06
CA ARG A 47 -16.52 -12.86 5.94
C ARG A 47 -17.61 -13.63 5.21
N THR A 48 -17.66 -13.52 3.88
CA THR A 48 -18.61 -14.23 3.01
C THR A 48 -17.98 -15.49 2.38
N ALA A 49 -16.72 -15.80 2.72
CA ALA A 49 -15.98 -16.98 2.26
C ALA A 49 -16.18 -18.19 3.19
#